data_AF-A0A532CY96-F1
#
_entry.id   AF-A0A532CY96-F1
#
_cell.length_a   1.000
_cell.length_b   1.000
_cell.length_c   1.000
_cell.angle_alpha   90.00
_cell.angle_beta   90.00
_cell.angle_gamma   90.00
#
_symmetry.space_group_name_H-M   'P 1'
#
loop_
_entity.id
_entity.type
_entity.pdbx_description
1 polymer ?
#
loop_
_entity_poly.entity_id
_entity_poly.type
_entity_poly.pdbx_seq_one_letter_code
_entity_poly.pdbx_strand_id
1 'polypeptide(L)'
;MLIEASIPLRVRLRSGEVRLRPGHPVRFHDADGRKLLARAPGKVHCVMPEPPLRSGWFVAYRNQRNRLHDGTVSRCDWIGTGWTIHLTSGTAIPFMWVTSVSKTDAAGKVIAAWLTSRHGFDGERERGKP
;
A
#
# COMPACT_ATOMS: atom_id res chain seq x y z
N MET A 1 -3.71 11.42 -4.51
CA MET A 1 -2.60 11.02 -5.41
C MET A 1 -1.27 10.90 -4.64
N LEU A 2 -0.39 9.95 -4.98
CA LEU A 2 0.99 9.91 -4.48
C LEU A 2 1.93 10.48 -5.54
N ILE A 3 2.79 11.42 -5.15
CA ILE A 3 3.74 12.06 -6.05
C ILE A 3 5.14 11.93 -5.48
N GLU A 4 6.05 11.48 -6.33
CA GLU A 4 7.48 11.42 -6.07
C GLU A 4 8.22 12.43 -6.95
N ALA A 5 9.37 12.92 -6.49
CA ALA A 5 10.23 13.77 -7.29
C ALA A 5 11.47 13.01 -7.75
N SER A 6 11.83 13.15 -9.02
CA SER A 6 13.05 12.57 -9.61
C SER A 6 14.32 13.26 -9.10
N ILE A 7 14.17 14.49 -8.57
CA ILE A 7 15.23 15.26 -7.91
C ILE A 7 14.66 15.90 -6.64
N PRO A 8 15.48 16.20 -5.61
CA PRO A 8 15.00 16.92 -4.44
C PRO A 8 14.33 18.24 -4.81
N LEU A 9 13.08 18.44 -4.37
CA LEU A 9 12.27 19.61 -4.74
C LEU A 9 11.53 20.16 -3.53
N ARG A 10 11.51 21.49 -3.40
CA ARG A 10 10.65 22.20 -2.44
C ARG A 10 9.44 22.74 -3.19
N VAL A 11 8.25 22.37 -2.73
CA VAL A 11 6.97 22.77 -3.34
C VAL A 11 6.19 23.57 -2.31
N ARG A 12 5.79 24.79 -2.68
CA ARG A 12 4.91 25.61 -1.85
C ARG A 12 3.46 25.42 -2.29
N LEU A 13 2.65 24.86 -1.40
CA LEU A 13 1.22 24.65 -1.56
C LEU A 13 0.45 25.65 -0.68
N ARG A 14 -0.88 25.68 -0.84
CA ARG A 14 -1.76 26.45 0.05
C ARG A 14 -1.74 25.92 1.49
N SER A 15 -1.55 24.61 1.66
CA SER A 15 -1.48 23.93 2.96
C SER A 15 -0.12 24.04 3.65
N GLY A 16 0.90 24.59 2.98
CA GLY A 16 2.25 24.72 3.51
C GLY A 16 3.34 24.34 2.50
N GLU A 17 4.58 24.27 2.98
CA GLU A 17 5.73 23.83 2.20
C GLU A 17 5.93 22.32 2.34
N VAL A 18 6.08 21.63 1.21
CA VAL A 18 6.34 20.19 1.14
C VAL A 18 7.69 19.96 0.49
N ARG A 19 8.51 19.11 1.11
CA ARG A 19 9.78 18.62 0.55
C ARG A 19 9.56 17.27 -0.10
N LEU A 20 9.82 17.20 -1.40
CA LEU A 20 9.82 15.96 -2.16
C LEU A 20 11.25 15.45 -2.32
N ARG A 21 11.43 14.14 -2.19
CA ARG A 21 12.71 13.46 -2.39
C ARG A 21 12.51 12.25 -3.29
N PRO A 22 13.54 11.88 -4.08
CA PRO A 22 13.57 10.59 -4.75
C PRO A 22 13.38 9.44 -3.74
N GLY A 23 12.60 8.44 -4.13
CA GLY A 23 12.21 7.26 -3.34
C GLY A 23 11.23 7.53 -2.19
N HIS A 24 10.75 8.77 -2.02
CA HIS A 24 9.89 9.15 -0.90
C HIS A 24 8.62 9.84 -1.40
N PRO A 25 7.64 9.07 -1.89
CA PRO A 25 6.40 9.64 -2.39
C PRO A 25 5.59 10.30 -1.28
N VAL A 26 5.02 11.45 -1.60
CA VAL A 26 4.18 12.22 -0.68
C VAL A 26 2.75 12.23 -1.19
N ARG A 27 1.79 12.15 -0.26
CA ARG A 27 0.36 12.20 -0.58
C ARG A 27 -0.10 13.62 -0.80
N PHE A 28 -0.72 13.85 -1.95
CA PHE A 28 -1.38 15.11 -2.31
C PHE A 28 -2.87 14.89 -2.53
N HIS A 29 -3.64 15.94 -2.27
CA HIS A 29 -4.99 16.05 -2.82
C HIS A 29 -4.90 16.08 -4.36
N ASP A 30 -5.84 15.44 -5.05
CA ASP A 30 -5.74 15.23 -6.50
C ASP A 30 -5.62 16.54 -7.30
N ALA A 31 -6.34 17.59 -6.87
CA ALA A 31 -6.25 18.91 -7.51
C ALA A 31 -4.84 19.53 -7.41
N ASP A 32 -4.19 19.44 -6.25
CA ASP A 32 -2.84 19.98 -6.05
C ASP A 32 -1.80 19.11 -6.73
N GLY A 33 -2.00 17.80 -6.72
CA GLY A 33 -1.12 16.85 -7.40
C GLY A 33 -1.10 17.07 -8.92
N ARG A 34 -2.27 17.25 -9.55
CA ARG A 34 -2.36 17.56 -10.98
C ARG A 34 -1.68 18.89 -11.33
N LYS A 35 -1.86 19.92 -10.50
CA LYS A 35 -1.17 21.21 -10.69
C LYS A 35 0.35 21.07 -10.58
N LEU A 36 0.82 20.27 -9.62
CA LEU A 36 2.25 20.01 -9.44
C LEU A 36 2.85 19.27 -10.65
N LEU A 37 2.18 18.22 -11.13
CA LEU A 37 2.57 17.49 -12.34
C LEU A 37 2.65 18.39 -13.57
N ALA A 38 1.69 19.29 -13.75
CA ALA A 38 1.68 20.26 -14.85
C ALA A 38 2.79 21.33 -14.74
N ARG A 39 3.15 21.74 -13.53
CA ARG A 39 4.15 22.80 -13.28
C ARG A 39 5.60 22.31 -13.32
N ALA A 40 5.83 21.04 -13.04
CA ALA A 40 7.17 20.47 -12.95
C ALA A 40 7.28 19.14 -13.74
N PRO A 41 6.94 19.15 -15.05
CA PRO A 41 7.00 17.94 -15.86
C PRO A 41 8.43 17.37 -15.87
N GLY A 42 8.54 16.04 -15.78
CA GLY A 42 9.83 15.32 -15.72
C GLY A 42 10.55 15.40 -14.36
N LYS A 43 10.22 16.37 -13.51
CA LYS A 43 10.80 16.48 -12.15
C LYS A 43 9.96 15.77 -11.09
N VAL A 44 8.67 15.62 -11.34
CA VAL A 44 7.73 14.91 -10.47
C VAL A 44 6.89 13.96 -11.30
N HIS A 45 6.49 12.84 -10.71
CA HIS A 45 5.65 11.85 -11.35
C HIS A 45 4.69 11.24 -10.33
N CYS A 46 3.55 10.76 -10.83
CA CYS A 46 2.60 10.02 -10.01
C CYS A 46 3.13 8.60 -9.84
N VAL A 47 3.22 8.13 -8.60
CA VAL A 47 3.54 6.74 -8.31
C VAL A 47 2.28 6.03 -7.86
N MET A 48 2.08 4.81 -8.35
CA MET A 48 1.12 3.93 -7.71
C MET A 48 1.76 3.34 -6.46
N PRO A 49 1.03 3.27 -5.33
CA PRO A 49 1.56 2.54 -4.18
C PRO A 49 1.76 1.08 -4.55
N GLU A 50 2.74 0.44 -3.91
CA GLU A 50 2.96 -0.99 -4.08
C GLU A 50 1.84 -1.79 -3.39
N PRO A 51 1.33 -2.87 -4.02
CA PRO A 51 0.37 -3.77 -3.40
C PRO A 51 0.88 -4.30 -2.07
N PRO A 52 0.06 -4.28 -1.00
CA PRO A 52 0.50 -4.72 0.32
C PRO A 52 0.63 -6.24 0.40
N LEU A 53 0.00 -6.98 -0.52
CA LEU A 53 -0.08 -8.44 -0.55
C LEU A 53 0.14 -8.96 -1.96
N ARG A 54 0.75 -10.15 -2.05
CA ARG A 54 1.00 -10.85 -3.32
C ARG A 54 -0.07 -11.90 -3.59
N SER A 55 -0.29 -12.20 -4.87
CA SER A 55 -1.12 -13.34 -5.27
C SER A 55 -0.58 -14.65 -4.66
N GLY A 56 -1.48 -15.53 -4.26
CA GLY A 56 -1.18 -16.80 -3.60
C GLY A 56 -0.98 -16.70 -2.08
N TRP A 57 -0.77 -15.49 -1.53
CA TRP A 57 -0.69 -15.31 -0.08
C TRP A 57 -2.03 -15.56 0.58
N PHE A 58 -2.00 -15.94 1.84
CA PHE A 58 -3.21 -16.23 2.61
C PHE A 58 -3.48 -15.12 3.63
N VAL A 59 -4.74 -14.80 3.85
CA VAL A 59 -5.16 -13.78 4.81
C VAL A 59 -6.24 -14.31 5.72
N ALA A 60 -6.24 -13.86 6.98
CA ALA A 60 -7.42 -13.90 7.83
C ALA A 60 -7.96 -12.49 8.00
N TYR A 61 -9.28 -12.35 8.00
CA TYR A 61 -9.96 -11.07 8.06
C TYR A 61 -11.27 -11.16 8.84
N ARG A 62 -11.76 -10.01 9.31
CA ARG A 62 -13.08 -9.91 9.95
C ARG A 62 -14.04 -9.12 9.10
N ASN A 63 -15.21 -9.68 8.84
CA ASN A 63 -16.24 -8.97 8.07
C ASN A 63 -16.97 -7.92 8.93
N GLN A 64 -17.94 -7.22 8.35
CA GLN A 64 -18.73 -6.19 9.05
C GLN A 64 -19.49 -6.71 10.29
N ARG A 65 -19.78 -8.01 10.35
CA ARG A 65 -20.42 -8.67 11.51
C ARG A 65 -19.40 -9.23 12.50
N ASN A 66 -18.14 -8.80 12.40
CA ASN A 66 -17.01 -9.24 13.23
C ASN A 66 -16.72 -10.75 13.17
N ARG A 67 -17.25 -11.47 12.16
CA ARG A 67 -16.98 -12.89 11.96
C ARG A 67 -15.62 -13.07 11.32
N LEU A 68 -14.84 -14.03 11.81
CA LEU A 68 -13.54 -14.39 11.25
C LEU A 68 -13.74 -15.23 9.98
N HIS A 69 -12.99 -14.88 8.95
CA HIS A 69 -12.90 -15.58 7.67
C HIS A 69 -11.44 -15.59 7.23
N ASP A 70 -11.18 -16.36 6.20
CA ASP A 70 -9.88 -16.50 5.60
C ASP A 70 -9.97 -16.67 4.08
N GLY A 71 -8.84 -16.56 3.40
CA GLY A 71 -8.77 -16.87 1.98
C GLY A 71 -7.44 -16.53 1.33
N THR A 72 -7.29 -16.99 0.09
CA THR A 72 -6.09 -16.76 -0.72
C THR A 72 -6.25 -15.51 -1.57
N VAL A 73 -5.27 -14.62 -1.52
CA VAL A 73 -5.20 -13.40 -2.32
C VAL A 73 -5.02 -13.78 -3.80
N SER A 74 -5.85 -13.21 -4.66
CA SER A 74 -5.69 -13.27 -6.11
C SER A 74 -4.99 -12.03 -6.64
N ARG A 75 -5.44 -10.83 -6.23
CA ARG A 75 -4.82 -9.53 -6.57
C ARG A 75 -5.18 -8.45 -5.54
N CYS A 76 -4.49 -7.31 -5.63
CA CYS A 76 -4.85 -6.10 -4.89
C CYS A 76 -5.08 -4.94 -5.86
N ASP A 77 -6.19 -4.23 -5.67
CA ASP A 77 -6.55 -3.08 -6.49
C ASP A 77 -6.55 -1.81 -5.61
N TRP A 78 -5.84 -0.76 -6.05
CA TRP A 78 -5.81 0.52 -5.36
C TRP A 78 -6.99 1.39 -5.80
N ILE A 79 -7.87 1.77 -4.87
CA ILE A 79 -9.07 2.57 -5.17
C ILE A 79 -8.89 4.07 -4.85
N GLY A 80 -7.66 4.55 -4.72
CA GLY A 80 -7.35 5.96 -4.43
C GLY A 80 -7.26 6.29 -2.92
N THR A 81 -8.06 5.62 -2.09
CA THR A 81 -8.09 5.83 -0.64
C THR A 81 -7.52 4.67 0.17
N GLY A 82 -7.47 3.47 -0.42
CA GLY A 82 -6.99 2.26 0.21
C GLY A 82 -6.89 1.11 -0.79
N TRP A 83 -6.50 -0.05 -0.28
CA TRP A 83 -6.39 -1.29 -1.04
C TRP A 83 -7.65 -2.14 -0.89
N THR A 84 -8.15 -2.63 -2.02
CA THR A 84 -9.12 -3.72 -2.08
C THR A 84 -8.36 -5.01 -2.38
N ILE A 85 -8.57 -6.03 -1.55
CA ILE A 85 -7.99 -7.36 -1.69
C ILE A 85 -9.03 -8.25 -2.34
N HIS A 86 -8.69 -8.79 -3.51
CA HIS A 86 -9.49 -9.80 -4.17
C HIS A 86 -8.99 -11.18 -3.76
N LEU A 87 -9.91 -12.06 -3.41
CA LEU A 87 -9.64 -13.45 -3.06
C LEU A 87 -9.90 -14.37 -4.25
N THR A 88 -9.29 -15.55 -4.25
CA THR A 88 -9.52 -16.59 -5.27
C THR A 88 -10.96 -17.11 -5.27
N SER A 89 -11.68 -16.97 -4.15
CA SER A 89 -13.11 -17.26 -4.04
C SER A 89 -14.02 -16.28 -4.81
N GLY A 90 -13.45 -15.21 -5.38
CA GLY A 90 -14.20 -14.11 -6.00
C GLY A 90 -14.66 -13.03 -5.00
N THR A 91 -14.41 -13.23 -3.70
CA THR A 91 -14.72 -12.23 -2.67
C THR A 91 -13.75 -11.05 -2.74
N ALA A 92 -14.25 -9.83 -2.55
CA ALA A 92 -13.43 -8.63 -2.42
C ALA A 92 -13.61 -8.02 -1.03
N ILE A 93 -12.50 -7.70 -0.36
CA ILE A 93 -12.49 -7.11 0.98
C ILE A 93 -11.58 -5.88 1.02
N PRO A 94 -11.91 -4.84 1.80
CA PRO A 94 -10.97 -3.76 2.03
C PRO A 94 -9.81 -4.28 2.90
N PHE A 95 -8.58 -3.88 2.60
CA PHE A 95 -7.37 -4.32 3.31
C PHE A 95 -7.46 -4.06 4.82
N MET A 96 -8.15 -3.00 5.24
CA MET A 96 -8.37 -2.67 6.66
C MET A 96 -9.12 -3.74 7.46
N TRP A 97 -9.76 -4.72 6.80
CA TRP A 97 -10.39 -5.86 7.47
C TRP A 97 -9.43 -7.02 7.73
N VAL A 98 -8.29 -7.06 7.03
CA VAL A 98 -7.28 -8.09 7.20
C VAL A 98 -6.67 -7.95 8.59
N THR A 99 -6.67 -9.04 9.35
CA THR A 99 -6.11 -9.13 10.71
C THR A 99 -4.75 -9.82 10.74
N SER A 100 -4.49 -10.72 9.80
CA SER A 100 -3.21 -11.41 9.66
C SER A 100 -2.96 -11.80 8.21
N VAL A 101 -1.69 -11.90 7.88
CA VAL A 101 -1.18 -12.30 6.56
C VAL A 101 -0.27 -13.48 6.75
N SER A 102 -0.31 -14.41 5.80
CA SER A 102 0.60 -15.55 5.71
C SER A 102 1.22 -15.59 4.33
N LYS A 103 2.55 -15.52 4.29
CA LYS A 103 3.34 -15.76 3.08
C LYS A 103 3.34 -17.25 2.79
N THR A 104 3.07 -17.58 1.54
CA THR A 104 3.05 -18.95 1.02
C THR A 104 4.19 -19.17 0.02
N ASP A 105 4.67 -20.40 -0.08
CA ASP A 105 5.50 -20.83 -1.20
C ASP A 105 4.66 -21.18 -2.44
N ALA A 106 5.32 -21.62 -3.53
CA ALA A 106 4.64 -21.98 -4.76
C ALA A 106 3.70 -23.20 -4.64
N ALA A 107 3.87 -24.03 -3.60
CA ALA A 107 3.00 -25.16 -3.30
C ALA A 107 1.82 -24.78 -2.38
N GLY A 108 1.71 -23.50 -2.01
CA GLY A 108 0.66 -23.01 -1.10
C GLY A 108 0.96 -23.26 0.39
N LYS A 109 2.15 -23.76 0.73
CA LYS A 109 2.53 -23.99 2.13
C LYS A 109 2.88 -22.66 2.79
N VAL A 110 2.33 -22.41 3.98
CA VAL A 110 2.68 -21.23 4.78
C VAL A 110 4.12 -21.31 5.27
N ILE A 111 4.90 -20.27 5.00
CA ILE A 111 6.32 -20.17 5.39
C ILE A 111 6.59 -19.03 6.38
N ALA A 112 5.68 -18.07 6.51
CA ALA A 112 5.72 -17.02 7.51
C ALA A 112 4.32 -16.43 7.72
N ALA A 113 4.02 -15.94 8.92
CA ALA A 113 2.76 -15.26 9.22
C ALA A 113 2.96 -14.12 10.22
N TRP A 114 2.19 -13.05 10.08
CA TRP A 114 2.22 -11.88 10.97
C TRP A 114 0.85 -11.22 11.08
N LEU A 115 0.63 -10.51 12.19
CA LEU A 115 -0.56 -9.68 12.40
C LEU A 115 -0.40 -8.35 11.64
N THR A 116 -1.50 -7.79 11.17
CA THR A 116 -1.52 -6.50 10.46
C THR A 116 -1.82 -5.31 11.38
N SER A 117 -1.89 -5.52 12.71
CA SER A 117 -2.49 -4.55 13.64
C SER A 117 -1.71 -3.23 13.78
N ARG A 118 -2.39 -2.14 13.36
CA ARG A 118 -2.35 -0.68 13.68
C ARG A 118 -1.03 0.11 13.71
N HIS A 119 0.16 -0.48 13.88
CA HIS A 119 1.43 0.27 13.98
C HIS A 119 2.36 0.18 12.77
N GLY A 120 1.83 -0.28 11.64
CA GLY A 120 2.59 -0.38 10.40
C GLY A 120 3.02 -1.82 10.15
N PHE A 121 2.93 -2.17 8.88
CA PHE A 121 3.47 -3.37 8.29
C PHE A 121 4.94 -3.54 8.70
N ASP A 122 5.23 -4.46 9.61
CA ASP A 122 6.57 -4.81 10.09
C ASP A 122 7.12 -6.08 9.41
N GLY A 123 6.55 -6.43 8.25
CA GLY A 123 6.95 -7.55 7.40
C GLY A 123 8.40 -7.49 6.89
N GLU A 124 9.12 -6.38 7.10
CA GLU A 124 10.57 -6.25 6.87
C GLU A 124 11.10 -4.99 7.61
N ARG A 125 11.74 -5.17 8.77
CA ARG A 125 12.92 -4.35 9.08
C ARG A 125 14.11 -5.26 8.87
N GLU A 126 14.92 -4.95 7.86
CA GLU A 126 16.24 -5.55 7.70
C GLU A 126 16.98 -5.53 9.04
N ARG A 127 17.62 -6.65 9.36
CA ARG A 127 18.59 -6.69 10.46
C ARG A 127 19.70 -5.71 10.11
N GLY A 128 19.66 -4.52 10.71
CA GLY A 128 20.87 -3.77 11.00
C GLY A 128 21.77 -4.70 11.81
N LYS A 129 22.83 -5.19 11.17
CA LYS A 129 23.94 -5.87 11.82
C LYS A 129 24.56 -4.89 12.83
N PRO A 130 24.82 -5.29 14.10
CA PRO A 130 25.83 -4.59 14.89
C PRO A 130 27.22 -4.78 14.27
#